data_AF-A0A6M1UE70-F1
#
_entry.id   AF-A0A6M1UE70-F1
#
_cell.length_a   1.000
_cell.length_b   1.000
_cell.length_c   1.000
_cell.angle_alpha   90.00
_cell.angle_beta   90.00
_cell.angle_gamma   90.00
#
_symmetry.space_group_name_H-M   'P 1'
#
loop_
_entity.id
_entity.type
_entity.pdbx_description
1 polymer ?
#
loop_
_entity_poly.entity_id
_entity_poly.type
_entity_poly.pdbx_seq_one_letter_code
_entity_poly.pdbx_strand_id
1 'polypeptide(L)'
;MDKREIFVKMTLMEEKVGQLYREIGELKDVIVALMEENAQLLVENEHLRKRLHEKPGEPPSPETAKNAGQGQAAKNKRKFVGEAYDNLARLYAEGFHICNVHYGSLRKEGDCLFCLSFLSGAVHK
;
A
#
# COMPACT_ATOMS: atom_id res chain seq x y z
N MET A 1 -19.92 24.45 53.42
CA MET A 1 -20.17 24.72 51.98
C MET A 1 -21.66 24.62 51.74
N ASP A 2 -22.23 25.57 51.00
CA ASP A 2 -23.66 25.56 50.66
C ASP A 2 -23.94 24.44 49.64
N LYS A 3 -25.05 23.71 49.80
CA LYS A 3 -25.42 22.58 48.92
C LYS A 3 -25.56 23.02 47.46
N ARG A 4 -25.98 24.27 47.23
CA ARG A 4 -26.07 24.89 45.90
C ARG A 4 -24.69 25.06 45.25
N GLU A 5 -23.70 25.48 46.02
CA GLU A 5 -22.34 25.72 45.53
C GLU A 5 -21.68 24.41 45.05
N ILE A 6 -21.91 23.31 45.77
CA ILE A 6 -21.42 21.99 45.38
C ILE A 6 -22.07 21.53 44.06
N PHE A 7 -23.37 21.75 43.91
CA PHE A 7 -24.11 21.36 42.71
C PHE A 7 -23.63 22.12 41.46
N VAL A 8 -23.37 23.42 41.62
CA VAL A 8 -22.80 24.25 40.53
C VAL A 8 -21.40 23.76 40.16
N LYS A 9 -20.54 23.46 41.15
CA LYS A 9 -19.19 22.90 40.89
C LYS A 9 -19.26 21.56 40.17
N MET A 10 -20.19 20.69 40.54
CA MET A 10 -20.38 19.39 39.87
C MET A 10 -20.79 19.56 38.40
N THR A 11 -21.77 20.44 38.14
CA THR A 11 -22.25 20.73 36.77
C THR A 11 -21.11 21.27 35.90
N LEU A 12 -20.30 22.17 36.47
CA LEU A 12 -19.17 22.77 35.77
C LEU A 12 -18.03 21.77 35.52
N MET A 13 -17.84 20.78 36.40
CA MET A 13 -16.93 19.66 36.15
C MET A 13 -17.47 18.74 35.06
N GLU A 14 -18.76 18.45 35.04
CA GLU A 14 -19.41 17.64 34.00
C GLU A 14 -19.23 18.27 32.61
N GLU A 15 -19.47 19.57 32.48
CA GLU A 15 -19.25 20.31 31.23
C GLU A 15 -17.79 20.24 30.77
N LYS A 16 -16.83 20.41 31.70
CA LYS A 16 -15.39 20.29 31.40
C LYS A 16 -15.01 18.89 30.95
N VAL A 17 -15.54 17.85 31.59
CA VAL A 17 -15.30 16.46 31.16
C VAL A 17 -15.87 16.23 29.77
N GLY A 18 -17.07 16.74 29.48
CA GLY A 18 -17.67 16.67 28.16
C GLY A 18 -16.85 17.39 27.10
N GLN A 19 -16.26 18.54 27.43
CA GLN A 19 -15.35 19.25 26.53
C GLN A 19 -14.07 18.47 26.27
N LEU A 20 -13.40 17.98 27.32
CA LEU A 20 -12.19 17.17 27.20
C LEU A 20 -12.43 15.91 26.37
N TYR A 21 -13.60 15.28 26.50
CA TYR A 21 -13.95 14.11 25.70
C TYR A 21 -14.01 14.43 24.20
N ARG A 22 -14.57 15.59 23.83
CA ARG A 22 -14.59 16.05 22.42
C ARG A 22 -13.18 16.34 21.91
N GLU A 23 -12.36 17.05 22.69
CA GLU A 23 -10.97 17.35 22.34
C GLU A 23 -10.13 16.07 22.14
N ILE A 24 -10.35 15.04 22.97
CA ILE A 24 -9.71 13.73 22.79
C ILE A 24 -10.17 13.06 21.48
N GLY A 25 -11.45 13.18 21.13
CA GLY A 25 -11.99 12.67 19.87
C GLY A 25 -11.35 13.33 18.66
N GLU A 26 -11.29 14.67 18.66
CA GLU A 26 -10.64 15.44 17.59
C GLU A 26 -9.14 15.09 17.47
N LEU A 27 -8.44 14.96 18.61
CA LEU A 27 -7.03 14.58 18.62
C LEU A 27 -6.82 13.17 18.07
N LYS A 28 -7.73 12.23 18.36
CA LYS A 28 -7.68 10.88 17.80
C LYS A 28 -7.78 10.92 16.28
N ASP A 29 -8.68 11.72 15.71
CA ASP A 29 -8.83 11.83 14.26
C ASP A 29 -7.57 12.38 13.60
N VAL A 30 -6.93 13.38 14.22
CA VAL A 30 -5.63 13.91 13.78
C VAL A 30 -4.54 12.83 13.84
N ILE A 31 -4.49 12.04 14.90
CA ILE A 31 -3.51 10.94 15.02
C ILE A 31 -3.71 9.91 13.91
N VAL A 32 -4.95 9.53 13.59
CA VAL A 32 -5.23 8.58 12.50
C VAL A 32 -4.72 9.15 11.17
N ALA A 33 -5.02 10.40 10.86
CA ALA A 33 -4.55 11.04 9.63
C ALA A 33 -3.01 11.07 9.54
N LEU A 34 -2.33 11.40 10.64
CA LEU A 34 -0.86 11.40 10.69
C LEU A 34 -0.27 9.99 10.55
N MET A 35 -0.93 8.96 11.08
CA MET A 35 -0.49 7.57 10.92
C MET A 35 -0.60 7.12 9.46
N GLU A 36 -1.68 7.49 8.77
CA GLU A 36 -1.88 7.19 7.35
C GLU A 36 -0.83 7.90 6.48
N GLU A 37 -0.59 9.19 6.72
CA GLU A 37 0.45 9.95 6.01
C GLU A 37 1.84 9.36 6.24
N ASN A 38 2.17 9.01 7.48
CA ASN A 38 3.46 8.38 7.80
C ASN A 38 3.62 7.03 7.10
N ALA A 39 2.58 6.20 7.03
CA ALA A 39 2.63 4.94 6.30
C ALA A 39 2.89 5.16 4.81
N GLN A 40 2.23 6.15 4.20
CA GLN A 40 2.46 6.52 2.79
C GLN A 40 3.90 6.99 2.57
N LEU A 41 4.40 7.87 3.43
CA LEU A 41 5.77 8.38 3.37
C LEU A 41 6.82 7.28 3.55
N LEU A 42 6.58 6.30 4.42
CA LEU A 42 7.47 5.15 4.59
C LEU A 42 7.61 4.34 3.30
N VAL A 43 6.48 4.06 2.64
CA VAL A 43 6.46 3.34 1.35
C VAL A 43 7.16 4.16 0.26
N GLU A 44 6.89 5.47 0.19
CA GLU A 44 7.55 6.34 -0.77
C GLU A 44 9.07 6.41 -0.52
N ASN A 45 9.49 6.54 0.74
CA ASN A 45 10.89 6.56 1.11
C ASN A 45 11.60 5.26 0.70
N GLU A 46 10.96 4.11 0.89
CA GLU A 46 11.47 2.83 0.45
C GLU A 46 11.64 2.79 -1.08
N HIS A 47 10.63 3.23 -1.83
CA HIS A 47 10.70 3.31 -3.30
C HIS A 47 11.80 4.26 -3.78
N LEU A 48 11.97 5.41 -3.14
CA LEU A 48 13.04 6.36 -3.48
C LEU A 48 14.41 5.77 -3.18
N ARG A 49 14.59 5.09 -2.04
CA ARG A 49 15.83 4.37 -1.72
C ARG A 49 16.13 3.30 -2.76
N LYS A 50 15.15 2.48 -3.13
CA LYS A 50 15.30 1.47 -4.20
C LYS A 50 15.81 2.12 -5.49
N ARG A 51 15.20 3.21 -5.96
CA ARG A 51 15.64 3.93 -7.16
C ARG A 51 17.05 4.54 -7.04
N LEU A 52 17.42 5.03 -5.86
CA LEU A 52 18.77 5.56 -5.61
C LEU A 52 19.83 4.45 -5.59
N HIS A 53 19.48 3.28 -5.06
CA HIS A 53 20.33 2.08 -5.10
C HIS A 53 20.37 1.45 -6.50
N GLU A 54 19.29 1.55 -7.27
CA GLU A 54 19.18 1.18 -8.69
C GLU A 54 19.76 2.26 -9.63
N LYS A 55 20.95 2.80 -9.32
CA LYS A 55 21.65 3.66 -10.29
C LYS A 55 21.75 2.95 -11.65
N PRO A 56 21.39 3.60 -12.77
CA PRO A 56 21.61 3.06 -14.10
C PRO A 56 23.11 3.08 -14.39
N GLY A 57 23.80 1.97 -14.13
CA GLY A 57 25.23 1.89 -14.47
C GLY A 57 26.11 0.92 -13.70
N GLU A 58 25.62 -0.22 -13.23
CA GLU A 58 26.51 -1.38 -13.15
C GLU A 58 26.52 -2.05 -14.53
N PRO A 59 27.57 -1.83 -15.36
CA PRO A 59 27.77 -2.68 -16.50
C PRO A 59 27.94 -4.13 -15.99
N PRO A 60 27.38 -5.13 -16.68
CA PRO A 60 27.74 -6.51 -16.39
C PRO A 60 29.27 -6.61 -16.44
N SER A 61 29.86 -7.27 -15.44
CA SER A 61 31.31 -7.49 -15.40
C SER A 61 31.79 -8.09 -16.75
N PRO A 62 32.99 -7.71 -17.25
CA PRO A 62 33.38 -8.00 -18.63
C PRO A 62 33.67 -9.46 -18.95
N GLU A 63 33.45 -10.42 -18.04
CA GLU A 63 33.92 -11.79 -18.22
C GLU A 63 33.04 -12.66 -19.14
N THR A 64 31.95 -12.13 -19.70
CA THR A 64 31.14 -12.86 -20.69
C THR A 64 30.95 -12.13 -22.02
N ALA A 65 31.84 -11.18 -22.34
CA ALA A 65 31.89 -10.46 -23.62
C ALA A 65 32.40 -11.32 -24.81
N LYS A 66 31.90 -12.55 -24.92
CA LYS A 66 32.00 -13.37 -26.14
C LYS A 66 30.67 -14.08 -26.35
N ASN A 67 29.69 -13.33 -26.88
CA ASN A 67 28.64 -13.80 -27.80
C ASN A 67 27.56 -12.72 -27.92
N ALA A 68 27.92 -11.63 -28.62
CA ALA A 68 26.95 -10.65 -29.10
C ALA A 68 26.09 -11.28 -30.20
N GLY A 69 24.98 -11.89 -29.80
CA GLY A 69 23.93 -12.38 -30.68
C GLY A 69 22.56 -11.93 -30.17
N GLN A 70 22.09 -10.78 -30.65
CA GLN A 70 20.70 -10.28 -30.84
C GLN A 70 19.51 -10.74 -29.95
N GLY A 71 19.71 -11.32 -28.75
CA GLY A 71 18.64 -11.96 -27.96
C GLY A 71 18.40 -11.42 -26.54
N GLN A 72 19.11 -10.37 -26.10
CA GLN A 72 19.18 -10.01 -24.67
C GLN A 72 18.13 -8.97 -24.23
N ALA A 73 17.65 -8.10 -25.13
CA ALA A 73 16.60 -7.12 -24.80
C ALA A 73 15.24 -7.79 -24.47
N ALA A 74 14.91 -8.89 -25.15
CA ALA A 74 13.69 -9.66 -24.87
C ALA A 74 13.74 -10.40 -23.53
N LYS A 75 14.92 -10.82 -23.07
CA LYS A 75 15.09 -11.51 -21.78
C LYS A 75 14.91 -10.58 -20.58
N ASN A 76 15.41 -9.35 -20.66
CA ASN A 76 15.22 -8.36 -19.58
C ASN A 76 13.76 -7.90 -19.49
N LYS A 77 13.10 -7.70 -20.64
CA LYS A 77 11.66 -7.37 -20.68
C LYS A 77 10.80 -8.53 -20.12
N ARG A 78 11.16 -9.78 -20.41
CA ARG A 78 10.48 -10.97 -19.84
C ARG A 78 10.71 -11.14 -18.33
N LYS A 79 11.90 -10.81 -17.82
CA LYS A 79 12.18 -10.81 -16.37
C LYS A 79 11.36 -9.75 -15.62
N PHE A 80 11.33 -8.52 -16.14
CA PHE A 80 10.54 -7.43 -15.55
C PHE A 80 9.02 -7.73 -15.58
N VAL A 81 8.53 -8.34 -16.66
CA VAL A 81 7.14 -8.80 -16.75
C VAL A 81 6.86 -9.93 -15.75
N GLY A 82 7.82 -10.82 -15.47
CA GLY A 82 7.69 -11.87 -14.46
C GLY A 82 7.53 -11.32 -13.05
N GLU A 83 8.35 -10.36 -12.63
CA GLU A 83 8.27 -9.75 -11.30
C GLU A 83 6.96 -8.96 -11.09
N ALA A 84 6.50 -8.23 -12.12
CA ALA A 84 5.22 -7.54 -12.08
C ALA A 84 4.04 -8.51 -11.99
N TYR A 85 4.13 -9.65 -12.68
CA TYR A 85 3.12 -10.70 -12.67
C TYR A 85 3.07 -11.44 -11.32
N ASP A 86 4.22 -11.71 -10.72
CA ASP A 86 4.34 -12.37 -9.42
C ASP A 86 3.69 -11.55 -8.30
N ASN A 87 3.85 -10.22 -8.34
CA ASN A 87 3.19 -9.32 -7.39
C ASN A 87 1.66 -9.35 -7.55
N LEU A 88 1.15 -9.38 -8.77
CA LEU A 88 -0.30 -9.49 -9.02
C LEU A 88 -0.84 -10.87 -8.61
N ALA A 89 -0.09 -11.94 -8.86
CA ALA A 89 -0.45 -13.28 -8.41
C ALA A 89 -0.53 -13.36 -6.88
N ARG A 90 0.39 -12.68 -6.19
CA ARG A 90 0.40 -12.57 -4.72
C ARG A 90 -0.83 -11.82 -4.20
N LEU A 91 -1.15 -10.65 -4.76
CA LEU A 91 -2.35 -9.89 -4.37
C LEU A 91 -3.64 -10.71 -4.59
N TYR A 92 -3.70 -11.47 -5.68
CA TYR A 92 -4.83 -12.38 -5.93
C TYR A 92 -4.94 -13.48 -4.88
N ALA A 93 -3.81 -14.11 -4.50
CA ALA A 93 -3.77 -15.15 -3.47
C ALA A 93 -4.14 -14.63 -2.07
N GLU A 94 -3.79 -13.37 -1.77
CA GLU A 94 -4.18 -12.67 -0.54
C GLU A 94 -5.68 -12.30 -0.50
N GLY A 95 -6.41 -12.58 -1.59
CA GLY A 95 -7.86 -12.39 -1.67
C GLY A 95 -8.27 -11.04 -2.25
N PHE A 96 -7.37 -10.31 -2.91
CA PHE A 96 -7.69 -9.05 -3.57
C PHE A 96 -7.97 -9.22 -5.07
N HIS A 97 -8.83 -8.36 -5.61
CA HIS A 97 -9.02 -8.27 -7.05
C HIS A 97 -7.85 -7.55 -7.73
N ILE A 98 -7.40 -8.09 -8.86
CA ILE A 98 -6.37 -7.50 -9.72
C ILE A 98 -6.92 -7.04 -11.09
N CYS A 99 -8.22 -7.22 -11.33
CA CYS A 99 -8.88 -6.74 -12.53
C CYS A 99 -9.20 -5.24 -12.43
N ASN A 100 -9.31 -4.57 -13.56
CA ASN A 100 -9.65 -3.14 -13.64
C ASN A 100 -10.99 -2.78 -12.97
N VAL A 101 -11.94 -3.71 -12.88
CA VAL A 101 -13.28 -3.46 -12.33
C VAL A 101 -13.25 -3.29 -10.80
N HIS A 102 -12.38 -4.04 -10.12
CA HIS A 102 -12.41 -4.17 -8.65
C HIS A 102 -11.03 -4.05 -8.00
N TYR A 103 -10.03 -3.52 -8.71
CA TYR A 103 -8.63 -3.51 -8.30
C TYR A 103 -8.44 -3.11 -6.82
N GLY A 104 -7.76 -3.98 -6.06
CA GLY A 104 -7.43 -3.75 -4.64
C GLY A 104 -8.57 -3.95 -3.64
N SER A 105 -9.77 -4.34 -4.07
CA SER A 105 -10.87 -4.69 -3.15
C SER A 105 -10.83 -6.17 -2.73
N LEU A 106 -11.35 -6.47 -1.54
CA LEU A 106 -11.44 -7.83 -1.00
C LEU A 106 -12.47 -8.68 -1.79
N ARG A 107 -12.08 -9.90 -2.16
CA ARG A 107 -12.98 -10.92 -2.72
C ARG A 107 -13.91 -11.42 -1.63
N LYS A 108 -15.21 -11.17 -1.81
CA LYS A 108 -16.25 -11.64 -0.88
C LYS A 108 -16.75 -13.04 -1.23
N GLU A 109 -16.69 -13.42 -2.51
CA GLU A 109 -17.25 -14.68 -3.02
C GLU A 109 -16.42 -15.22 -4.21
N GLY A 110 -15.86 -16.43 -4.08
CA GLY A 110 -15.32 -17.23 -5.18
C GLY A 110 -14.10 -16.67 -5.96
N ASP A 111 -13.75 -17.39 -7.03
CA ASP A 111 -12.71 -16.97 -7.97
C ASP A 111 -13.26 -16.00 -9.01
N CYS A 112 -12.54 -14.89 -9.23
CA CYS A 112 -12.93 -13.89 -10.20
C CYS A 112 -12.40 -14.27 -11.59
N LEU A 113 -13.29 -14.60 -12.51
CA LEU A 113 -12.94 -15.01 -13.89
C LEU A 113 -12.05 -13.98 -14.61
N PHE A 114 -12.27 -12.68 -14.37
CA PHE A 114 -11.45 -11.61 -14.96
C PHE A 114 -10.02 -11.55 -14.39
N CYS A 115 -9.85 -11.84 -13.09
CA CYS A 115 -8.52 -11.95 -12.50
C CYS A 115 -7.79 -13.21 -13.03
N LEU A 116 -8.52 -14.32 -13.15
CA LEU A 116 -7.99 -15.56 -13.70
C LEU A 116 -7.60 -15.44 -15.17
N SER A 117 -8.36 -14.71 -16.00
CA SER A 117 -7.97 -14.46 -17.40
C SER A 117 -6.68 -13.66 -17.50
N PHE A 118 -6.43 -12.75 -16.55
CA PHE A 118 -5.18 -12.00 -16.45
C PHE A 118 -4.01 -12.90 -16.04
N LEU A 119 -4.25 -13.87 -15.16
CA LEU A 119 -3.23 -14.80 -14.60
C LEU A 119 -3.02 -16.11 -15.37
N SER A 120 -3.91 -16.45 -16.30
CA SER A 120 -3.79 -17.67 -17.12
C SER A 120 -3.15 -17.41 -18.48
N GLY A 121 -2.89 -16.15 -18.84
CA GLY A 121 -2.25 -15.80 -20.10
C GLY A 121 -2.95 -16.38 -21.33
N ALA A 122 -4.27 -16.60 -21.26
CA ALA A 122 -5.05 -17.18 -22.33
C ALA A 122 -5.21 -16.17 -23.48
N VAL A 123 -4.17 -16.15 -24.33
CA VAL A 123 -4.20 -15.93 -25.78
C VAL A 123 -5.17 -14.84 -26.25
N HIS A 124 -4.70 -13.59 -26.23
CA HIS A 124 -5.04 -12.67 -27.31
C HIS A 124 -4.04 -12.90 -28.44
N LYS A 125 -4.44 -13.76 -29.39
CA LYS A 125 -3.94 -13.75 -30.76
C LYS A 125 -4.59 -12.58 -31.49
#